data_AF-A0A6H3SEB9-F1
#
_entry.id   AF-A0A6H3SEB9-F1
#
_cell.length_a   1.000
_cell.length_b   1.000
_cell.length_c   1.000
_cell.angle_alpha   90.00
_cell.angle_beta   90.00
_cell.angle_gamma   90.00
#
_symmetry.space_group_name_H-M   'P 1'
#
loop_
_entity.id
_entity.type
_entity.pdbx_description
1 polymer ?
#
loop_
_entity_poly.entity_id
_entity_poly.type
_entity_poly.pdbx_seq_one_letter_code
_entity_poly.pdbx_strand_id
1 'polypeptide(L)'
;MKKEQLANIGLTEDQISQVFALYGASVQKFKDDVASKESELESVRGQLTQRDKDLNDLKKKGADVEDIQQKLEDLQAKYKQDTEALETKLADENKSRLIDAELTKAGVRDAEIFGKILNKDEISVKDGKLIGLTEQIEAQRAKSPYLFNGEKQAQYTPNQGDGQGANLGNWETAMSNPDFNLTQFLQQQGENN
;
A
#
# COMPACT_ATOMS: atom_id res chain seq x y z
N MET A 1 23.05 12.19 7.60
CA MET A 1 24.50 11.97 7.49
C MET A 1 24.87 11.80 6.02
N LYS A 2 26.09 12.13 5.59
CA LYS A 2 26.55 11.96 4.20
C LYS A 2 27.42 10.71 4.04
N LYS A 3 27.38 10.08 2.85
CA LYS A 3 28.18 8.90 2.48
C LYS A 3 29.68 9.12 2.77
N GLU A 4 30.19 10.29 2.44
CA GLU A 4 31.58 10.72 2.66
C GLU A 4 31.98 10.70 4.14
N GLN A 5 31.08 11.10 5.05
CA GLN A 5 31.36 11.10 6.48
C GLN A 5 31.47 9.69 7.03
N LEU A 6 30.67 8.76 6.51
CA LEU A 6 30.68 7.36 6.90
C LEU A 6 31.90 6.62 6.31
N ALA A 7 32.28 6.93 5.07
CA ALA A 7 33.50 6.41 4.48
C ALA A 7 34.76 6.91 5.23
N ASN A 8 34.79 8.18 5.63
CA ASN A 8 35.91 8.76 6.38
C ASN A 8 36.12 8.19 7.78
N ILE A 9 35.09 7.58 8.39
CA ILE A 9 35.22 6.87 9.67
C ILE A 9 35.50 5.36 9.48
N GLY A 10 35.79 4.93 8.25
CA GLY A 10 36.25 3.57 7.95
C GLY A 10 35.15 2.55 7.66
N LEU A 11 33.90 2.97 7.41
CA LEU A 11 32.85 2.04 6.98
C LEU A 11 33.03 1.63 5.52
N THR A 12 32.83 0.35 5.23
CA THR A 12 32.83 -0.17 3.86
C THR A 12 31.56 0.25 3.12
N GLU A 13 31.57 0.20 1.79
CA GLU A 13 30.41 0.59 0.97
C GLU A 13 29.15 -0.23 1.30
N ASP A 14 29.31 -1.52 1.61
CA ASP A 14 28.23 -2.40 2.06
C ASP A 14 27.67 -1.97 3.42
N GLN A 15 28.54 -1.66 4.38
CA GLN A 15 28.12 -1.17 5.71
C GLN A 15 27.42 0.18 5.61
N ILE A 16 27.91 1.08 4.75
CA ILE A 16 27.27 2.36 4.49
C ILE A 16 25.88 2.17 3.90
N SER A 17 25.73 1.22 2.97
CA SER A 17 24.43 0.89 2.37
C SER A 17 23.45 0.37 3.42
N GLN A 18 23.90 -0.51 4.32
CA GLN A 18 23.09 -0.99 5.45
C GLN A 18 22.71 0.14 6.41
N VAL A 19 23.64 1.04 6.75
CA VAL A 19 23.37 2.21 7.60
C VAL A 19 22.31 3.10 6.95
N PHE A 20 22.39 3.36 5.64
CA PHE A 20 21.38 4.15 4.95
C PHE A 20 20.02 3.45 4.90
N ALA A 21 19.98 2.12 4.73
CA ALA A 21 18.74 1.36 4.78
C ALA A 21 18.08 1.43 6.16
N LEU A 22 18.83 1.19 7.24
CA LEU A 22 18.35 1.28 8.62
C LEU A 22 17.93 2.71 9.00
N TYR A 23 18.73 3.70 8.59
CA TYR A 23 18.42 5.11 8.82
C TYR A 23 17.18 5.54 8.03
N GLY A 24 17.06 5.12 6.78
CA GLY A 24 15.88 5.38 5.94
C GLY A 24 14.61 4.80 6.56
N ALA A 25 14.65 3.54 7.01
CA ALA A 25 13.54 2.91 7.72
C ALA A 25 13.18 3.64 9.02
N SER A 26 14.18 4.08 9.79
CA SER A 26 13.97 4.83 11.02
C SER A 26 13.37 6.21 10.76
N VAL A 27 13.86 6.93 9.75
CA VAL A 27 13.32 8.24 9.34
C VAL A 27 11.89 8.10 8.85
N GLN A 28 11.57 7.06 8.09
CA GLN A 28 10.19 6.80 7.65
C GLN A 28 9.28 6.57 8.85
N LYS A 29 9.68 5.71 9.79
CA LYS A 29 8.95 5.49 11.05
C LYS A 29 8.72 6.80 11.80
N PHE A 30 9.74 7.64 11.94
CA PHE A 30 9.59 8.94 12.60
C PHE A 30 8.63 9.88 11.88
N LYS A 31 8.64 9.89 10.54
CA LYS A 31 7.68 10.69 9.76
C LYS A 31 6.24 10.21 9.99
N ASP A 32 6.03 8.89 9.99
CA ASP A 32 4.72 8.29 10.21
C ASP A 32 4.22 8.58 11.63
N ASP A 33 5.11 8.47 12.63
CA ASP A 33 4.82 8.81 14.03
C ASP A 33 4.45 10.30 14.19
N VAL A 34 5.18 11.20 13.52
CA VAL A 34 4.90 12.65 13.54
C VAL A 34 3.57 12.96 12.87
N ALA A 35 3.32 12.43 11.67
CA ALA A 35 2.04 12.61 10.99
C ALA A 35 0.86 12.08 11.81
N SER A 36 1.06 11.00 12.58
CA SER A 36 0.07 10.51 13.54
C SER A 36 -0.22 11.49 14.64
N LYS A 37 0.82 11.99 15.28
CA LYS A 37 0.66 12.94 16.38
C LYS A 37 0.06 14.26 15.89
N GLU A 38 0.39 14.72 14.69
CA GLU A 38 -0.22 15.92 14.11
C GLU A 38 -1.73 15.73 13.85
N SER A 39 -2.14 14.59 13.29
CA SER A 39 -3.57 14.25 13.09
C SER A 39 -4.33 14.20 14.43
N GLU A 40 -3.76 13.54 15.43
CA GLU A 40 -4.32 13.45 16.78
C GLU A 40 -4.46 14.83 17.41
N LEU A 41 -3.41 15.65 17.33
CA LEU A 41 -3.36 16.96 17.92
C LEU A 41 -4.38 17.91 17.28
N GLU A 42 -4.52 17.88 15.96
CA GLU A 42 -5.53 18.68 15.25
C GLU A 42 -6.95 18.28 15.67
N SER A 43 -7.22 16.98 15.79
CA SER A 43 -8.53 16.51 16.22
C SER A 43 -8.86 16.90 17.66
N VAL A 44 -7.88 16.79 18.57
CA VAL A 44 -8.03 17.22 19.97
C VAL A 44 -8.22 18.74 20.06
N ARG A 45 -7.49 19.54 19.28
CA ARG A 45 -7.69 21.00 19.19
C ARG A 45 -9.08 21.36 18.69
N GLY A 46 -9.60 20.61 17.72
CA GLY A 46 -10.96 20.76 17.23
C GLY A 46 -12.00 20.57 18.34
N GLN A 47 -11.87 19.49 19.12
CA GLN A 47 -12.74 19.24 20.28
C GLN A 47 -12.63 20.35 21.34
N LEU A 48 -11.41 20.81 21.63
CA LEU A 48 -11.19 21.87 22.62
C LEU A 48 -11.84 23.19 22.19
N THR A 49 -11.68 23.57 20.92
CA THR A 49 -12.30 24.78 20.36
C THR A 49 -13.83 24.71 20.41
N GLN A 50 -14.40 23.53 20.15
CA GLN A 50 -15.84 23.33 20.26
C GLN A 50 -16.31 23.44 21.72
N ARG A 51 -15.55 22.85 22.67
CA ARG A 51 -15.80 23.00 24.12
C ARG A 51 -15.79 24.44 24.57
N ASP A 52 -14.80 25.21 24.14
CA ASP A 52 -14.70 26.62 24.52
C ASP A 52 -15.89 27.44 23.97
N LYS A 53 -16.36 27.14 22.75
CA LYS A 53 -17.57 27.77 22.19
C LYS A 53 -18.81 27.42 23.00
N ASP A 54 -19.02 26.13 23.26
CA ASP A 54 -20.20 25.65 23.98
C ASP A 54 -20.25 26.19 25.42
N LEU A 55 -19.09 26.26 26.11
CA LEU A 55 -18.98 26.88 27.43
C LEU A 55 -19.24 28.40 27.41
N ASN A 56 -18.78 29.10 26.38
CA ASN A 56 -19.05 30.52 26.22
C ASN A 56 -20.54 30.78 25.95
N ASP A 57 -21.19 29.92 25.17
CA ASP A 57 -22.63 30.01 24.89
C ASP A 57 -23.46 29.68 26.14
N LEU A 58 -23.02 28.71 26.96
CA LEU A 58 -23.62 28.41 28.26
C LEU A 58 -23.52 29.62 29.20
N LYS A 59 -22.36 30.30 29.26
CA LYS A 59 -22.15 31.50 30.10
C LYS A 59 -22.99 32.70 29.67
N LYS A 60 -23.31 32.84 28.38
CA LYS A 60 -24.09 33.97 27.83
C LYS A 60 -25.60 33.82 28.02
N LYS A 61 -26.11 32.60 28.20
CA LYS A 61 -27.53 32.39 28.49
C LYS A 61 -27.86 32.88 29.90
N GLY A 62 -28.80 33.81 30.01
CA GLY A 62 -29.27 34.34 31.29
C GLY A 62 -30.16 33.36 32.04
N ALA A 63 -29.79 33.08 33.29
CA ALA A 63 -30.61 32.84 34.49
C ALA A 63 -31.83 31.90 34.48
N ASP A 64 -31.99 30.97 33.54
CA ASP A 64 -32.89 29.82 33.72
C ASP A 64 -32.07 28.57 34.10
N VAL A 65 -32.21 28.13 35.36
CA VAL A 65 -31.41 27.06 35.95
C VAL A 65 -31.71 25.71 35.29
N GLU A 66 -32.96 25.46 34.92
CA GLU A 66 -33.41 24.21 34.30
C GLU A 66 -32.86 24.11 32.87
N ASP A 67 -32.88 25.22 32.15
CA ASP A 67 -32.37 25.36 30.79
C ASP A 67 -30.83 25.19 30.74
N ILE A 68 -30.13 25.66 31.79
CA ILE A 68 -28.68 25.45 31.96
C ILE A 68 -28.37 23.99 32.33
N GLN A 69 -29.16 23.36 33.21
CA GLN A 69 -28.96 21.97 33.60
C GLN A 69 -29.13 21.01 32.42
N GLN A 70 -30.23 21.14 31.66
CA GLN A 70 -30.47 20.31 30.49
C GLN A 70 -29.33 20.42 29.48
N LYS A 71 -28.87 21.64 29.21
CA LYS A 71 -27.79 21.88 28.25
C LYS A 71 -26.43 21.35 28.74
N LEU A 72 -26.21 21.35 30.05
CA LEU A 72 -25.02 20.74 30.64
C LEU A 72 -25.04 19.22 30.45
N GLU A 73 -26.17 18.55 30.70
CA GLU A 73 -26.34 17.11 30.48
C GLU A 73 -26.14 16.74 29.00
N ASP A 74 -26.75 17.52 28.09
CA ASP A 74 -26.59 17.32 26.64
C ASP A 74 -25.12 17.44 26.20
N LEU A 75 -24.41 18.46 26.71
CA LEU A 75 -22.99 18.66 26.42
C LEU A 75 -22.12 17.54 27.01
N GLN A 76 -22.43 17.06 28.21
CA GLN A 76 -21.72 15.92 28.81
C GLN A 76 -21.89 14.65 27.98
N ALA A 77 -23.12 14.34 27.56
CA ALA A 77 -23.42 13.19 26.70
C ALA A 77 -22.71 13.32 25.34
N LYS A 78 -22.79 14.49 24.71
CA LYS A 78 -22.12 14.79 23.44
C LYS A 78 -20.61 14.58 23.54
N TYR A 79 -19.94 15.14 24.55
CA TYR A 79 -18.49 14.99 24.64
C TYR A 79 -18.04 13.58 24.97
N LYS A 80 -18.85 12.82 25.74
CA LYS A 80 -18.57 11.40 25.93
C LYS A 80 -18.57 10.65 24.58
N GLN A 81 -19.61 10.87 23.78
CA GLN A 81 -19.71 10.26 22.45
C GLN A 81 -18.60 10.72 21.49
N ASP A 82 -18.31 12.04 21.46
CA ASP A 82 -17.26 12.59 20.62
C ASP A 82 -15.87 12.05 21.00
N THR A 83 -15.61 11.85 22.29
CA THR A 83 -14.35 11.25 22.78
C THR A 83 -14.26 9.78 22.38
N GLU A 84 -15.30 8.97 22.59
CA GLU A 84 -15.33 7.55 22.19
C GLU A 84 -15.14 7.39 20.66
N ALA A 85 -15.81 8.23 19.87
CA ALA A 85 -15.66 8.24 18.42
C ALA A 85 -14.25 8.65 17.97
N LEU A 86 -13.64 9.62 18.65
CA LEU A 86 -12.28 10.04 18.37
C LEU A 86 -11.26 8.94 18.70
N GLU A 87 -11.37 8.32 19.86
CA GLU A 87 -10.49 7.22 20.27
C GLU A 87 -10.56 6.05 19.27
N THR A 88 -11.78 5.70 18.83
CA THR A 88 -11.99 4.67 17.80
C THR A 88 -11.32 5.06 16.49
N LYS A 89 -11.55 6.29 16.02
CA LYS A 89 -10.95 6.80 14.78
C LYS A 89 -9.42 6.78 14.83
N LEU A 90 -8.81 7.23 15.93
CA LEU A 90 -7.36 7.24 16.09
C LEU A 90 -6.79 5.80 16.13
N ALA A 91 -7.48 4.88 16.80
CA ALA A 91 -7.09 3.47 16.82
C ALA A 91 -7.14 2.85 15.41
N ASP A 92 -8.19 3.14 14.63
CA ASP A 92 -8.35 2.65 13.26
C ASP A 92 -7.33 3.24 12.29
N GLU A 93 -7.04 4.54 12.39
CA GLU A 93 -5.98 5.20 11.61
C GLU A 93 -4.61 4.60 11.92
N ASN A 94 -4.29 4.42 13.20
CA ASN A 94 -3.04 3.80 13.62
C ASN A 94 -2.92 2.35 13.11
N LYS A 95 -3.98 1.55 13.28
CA LYS A 95 -4.03 0.17 12.78
C LYS A 95 -3.84 0.12 11.27
N SER A 96 -4.51 1.00 10.52
CA SER A 96 -4.40 1.05 9.05
C SER A 96 -2.97 1.36 8.59
N ARG A 97 -2.30 2.34 9.22
CA ARG A 97 -0.89 2.65 8.90
C ARG A 97 0.06 1.51 9.20
N LEU A 98 -0.13 0.84 10.34
CA LEU A 98 0.68 -0.34 10.68
C LEU A 98 0.48 -1.45 9.63
N ILE A 99 -0.75 -1.63 9.13
CA ILE A 99 -1.05 -2.61 8.08
C ILE A 99 -0.29 -2.23 6.82
N ASP A 100 -0.43 -0.99 6.35
CA ASP A 100 0.24 -0.51 5.13
C ASP A 100 1.77 -0.66 5.20
N ALA A 101 2.37 -0.39 6.36
CA ALA A 101 3.80 -0.57 6.59
C ALA A 101 4.22 -2.05 6.48
N GLU A 102 3.49 -2.98 7.11
CA GLU A 102 3.81 -4.41 7.05
C GLU A 102 3.52 -5.00 5.66
N LEU A 103 2.49 -4.54 4.94
CA LEU A 103 2.22 -4.93 3.55
C LEU A 103 3.38 -4.52 2.62
N THR A 104 3.85 -3.28 2.77
CA THR A 104 5.00 -2.76 2.00
C THR A 104 6.25 -3.60 2.28
N LYS A 105 6.52 -3.91 3.55
CA LYS A 105 7.65 -4.73 3.98
C LYS A 105 7.55 -6.19 3.51
N ALA A 106 6.34 -6.74 3.44
CA ALA A 106 6.08 -8.05 2.87
C ALA A 106 6.25 -8.08 1.34
N GLY A 107 6.49 -6.93 0.71
CA GLY A 107 6.68 -6.81 -0.73
C GLY A 107 5.37 -6.94 -1.50
N VAL A 108 4.23 -6.56 -0.92
CA VAL A 108 2.96 -6.50 -1.66
C VAL A 108 3.07 -5.43 -2.75
N ARG A 109 2.71 -5.79 -3.99
CA ARG A 109 2.80 -4.89 -5.15
C ARG A 109 1.85 -3.70 -5.07
N ASP A 110 0.64 -3.96 -4.58
CA ASP A 110 -0.40 -2.96 -4.38
C ASP A 110 -1.01 -3.13 -2.99
N ALA A 111 -0.45 -2.39 -2.03
CA ALA A 111 -0.90 -2.44 -0.64
C ALA A 111 -2.34 -1.94 -0.47
N GLU A 112 -2.82 -1.03 -1.34
CA GLU A 112 -4.17 -0.50 -1.28
C GLU A 112 -5.21 -1.56 -1.67
N ILE A 113 -4.96 -2.27 -2.78
CA ILE A 113 -5.82 -3.37 -3.23
C ILE A 113 -5.75 -4.53 -2.24
N PHE A 114 -4.55 -4.88 -1.77
CA PHE A 114 -4.40 -5.96 -0.80
C PHE A 114 -5.08 -5.63 0.53
N GLY A 115 -5.03 -4.37 0.96
CA GLY A 115 -5.72 -3.89 2.15
C GLY A 115 -7.25 -4.08 2.11
N LYS A 116 -7.85 -4.14 0.91
CA LYS A 116 -9.29 -4.37 0.72
C LYS A 116 -9.70 -5.84 0.85
N ILE A 117 -8.77 -6.78 0.68
CA ILE A 117 -9.05 -8.23 0.81
C ILE A 117 -8.67 -8.80 2.18
N LEU A 118 -8.06 -8.00 3.04
CA LEU A 118 -7.72 -8.39 4.41
C LEU A 118 -8.96 -8.52 5.28
N ASN A 119 -9.01 -9.58 6.09
CA ASN A 119 -9.96 -9.66 7.19
C ASN A 119 -9.45 -8.79 8.35
N LYS A 120 -9.87 -7.53 8.37
CA LYS A 120 -9.45 -6.55 9.38
C LYS A 120 -9.92 -6.90 10.79
N ASP A 121 -10.99 -7.67 10.94
CA ASP A 121 -11.54 -8.04 12.25
C ASP A 121 -10.65 -9.06 12.98
N GLU A 122 -9.92 -9.88 12.22
CA GLU A 122 -8.93 -10.83 12.76
C GLU A 122 -7.57 -10.18 13.05
N ILE A 123 -7.37 -8.92 12.67
CA ILE A 123 -6.13 -8.19 12.89
C ILE A 123 -6.24 -7.38 14.16
N SER A 124 -5.33 -7.59 15.11
CA SER A 124 -5.26 -6.80 16.35
C SER A 124 -3.89 -6.16 16.53
N VAL A 125 -3.87 -4.98 17.16
CA VAL A 125 -2.62 -4.30 17.53
C VAL A 125 -2.28 -4.66 18.97
N LYS A 126 -1.14 -5.31 19.21
CA LYS A 126 -0.59 -5.59 20.55
C LYS A 126 0.85 -5.12 20.61
N ASP A 127 1.17 -4.27 21.59
CA ASP A 127 2.52 -3.72 21.80
C ASP A 127 3.13 -3.09 20.53
N GLY A 128 2.29 -2.41 19.74
CA GLY A 128 2.70 -1.78 18.48
C GLY A 128 2.97 -2.76 17.33
N LYS A 129 2.60 -4.04 17.47
CA LYS A 129 2.70 -5.06 16.44
C LYS A 129 1.33 -5.57 16.02
N LEU A 130 1.20 -5.95 14.76
CA LEU A 130 -0.01 -6.57 14.24
C LEU A 130 0.03 -8.07 14.48
N ILE A 131 -1.03 -8.60 15.07
CA ILE A 131 -1.28 -10.03 15.25
C ILE A 131 -2.36 -10.43 14.24
N GLY A 132 -2.17 -11.56 13.55
CA GLY A 132 -3.12 -12.08 12.54
C GLY A 132 -2.86 -11.61 11.11
N LEU A 133 -2.10 -10.53 10.91
CA LEU A 133 -1.78 -10.04 9.56
C LEU A 133 -0.77 -10.95 8.84
N THR A 134 0.26 -11.44 9.54
CA THR A 134 1.31 -12.25 8.92
C THR A 134 0.75 -13.55 8.34
N GLU A 135 -0.16 -14.20 9.05
CA GLU A 135 -0.83 -15.42 8.61
C GLU A 135 -1.66 -15.19 7.35
N GLN A 136 -2.38 -14.05 7.28
CA GLN A 136 -3.14 -13.67 6.09
C GLN A 136 -2.23 -13.37 4.90
N ILE A 137 -1.11 -12.67 5.12
CA ILE A 137 -0.11 -12.40 4.08
C ILE A 137 0.44 -13.69 3.49
N GLU A 138 0.86 -14.64 4.33
CA GLU A 138 1.43 -15.91 3.86
C GLU A 138 0.39 -16.79 3.15
N ALA A 139 -0.84 -16.83 3.66
CA ALA A 139 -1.94 -17.54 2.99
C ALA A 139 -2.24 -16.96 1.61
N GLN A 140 -2.18 -15.62 1.45
CA GLN A 140 -2.35 -14.97 0.15
C GLN A 140 -1.13 -15.13 -0.75
N ARG A 141 0.08 -15.17 -0.20
CA ARG A 141 1.31 -15.43 -0.96
C ARG A 141 1.26 -16.80 -1.62
N ALA A 142 0.72 -17.81 -0.94
CA ALA A 142 0.53 -19.15 -1.49
C ALA A 142 -0.54 -19.22 -2.58
N LYS A 143 -1.65 -18.48 -2.43
CA LYS A 143 -2.78 -18.50 -3.37
C LYS A 143 -2.57 -17.61 -4.59
N SER A 144 -1.98 -16.44 -4.37
CA SER A 144 -1.89 -15.34 -5.32
C SER A 144 -0.47 -14.74 -5.31
N PRO A 145 0.57 -15.52 -5.65
CA PRO A 145 1.96 -15.07 -5.57
C PRO A 145 2.27 -13.85 -6.45
N TYR A 146 1.50 -13.65 -7.52
CA TYR A 146 1.61 -12.50 -8.41
C TYR A 146 1.32 -11.16 -7.72
N LEU A 147 0.61 -11.14 -6.59
CA LEU A 147 0.37 -9.93 -5.79
C LEU A 147 1.60 -9.46 -5.01
N PHE A 148 2.64 -10.30 -4.96
CA PHE A 148 3.87 -10.03 -4.24
C PHE A 148 5.02 -9.78 -5.21
N ASN A 149 5.97 -8.99 -4.76
CA ASN A 149 7.27 -8.83 -5.37
C ASN A 149 7.98 -10.18 -5.21
N GLY A 150 8.12 -10.92 -6.30
CA GLY A 150 8.95 -12.12 -6.34
C GLY A 150 10.42 -11.76 -6.61
N GLU A 151 11.32 -12.73 -6.41
CA GLU A 151 12.52 -12.80 -7.26
C GLU A 151 12.06 -12.74 -8.72
N LYS A 152 12.80 -12.05 -9.59
CA LYS A 152 12.50 -11.99 -11.03
C LYS A 152 12.14 -13.41 -11.48
N GLN A 153 10.87 -13.65 -11.79
CA GLN A 153 10.49 -14.93 -12.40
C GLN A 153 11.42 -15.10 -13.61
N ALA A 154 11.98 -16.31 -13.75
CA ALA A 154 12.77 -16.66 -14.91
C ALA A 154 12.06 -16.08 -16.13
N GLN A 155 12.80 -15.28 -16.91
CA GLN A 155 12.30 -14.67 -18.14
C GLN A 155 11.40 -15.69 -18.82
N TYR A 156 10.14 -15.34 -19.06
CA TYR A 156 9.30 -16.16 -19.91
C TYR A 156 10.01 -16.21 -21.26
N THR A 157 10.76 -17.28 -21.48
CA THR A 157 11.18 -17.72 -22.80
C THR A 157 9.94 -18.44 -23.30
N PRO A 158 9.09 -17.82 -24.14
CA PRO A 158 8.08 -18.59 -24.85
C PRO A 158 8.85 -19.75 -25.47
N ASN A 159 8.39 -20.97 -25.22
CA ASN A 159 8.82 -22.08 -26.04
C ASN A 159 8.49 -21.61 -27.45
N GLN A 160 9.54 -21.33 -28.22
CA GLN A 160 9.43 -20.83 -29.58
C GLN A 160 8.34 -21.70 -30.17
N GLY A 161 7.18 -21.10 -30.48
CA GLY A 161 6.15 -21.84 -31.17
C GLY A 161 6.89 -22.51 -32.31
N ASP A 162 6.69 -23.81 -32.48
CA ASP A 162 7.22 -24.58 -33.60
C ASP A 162 6.55 -24.04 -34.88
N GLY A 163 6.80 -22.76 -35.18
CA GLY A 163 7.06 -22.30 -36.51
C GLY A 163 8.33 -23.03 -36.94
N GLN A 164 8.15 -24.31 -37.27
CA GLN A 164 8.45 -24.72 -38.62
C GLN A 164 7.78 -23.66 -39.51
N GLY A 165 8.46 -22.51 -39.66
CA GLY A 165 8.17 -21.58 -40.72
C GLY A 165 8.15 -22.49 -41.93
N ALA A 166 6.98 -22.61 -42.55
CA ALA A 166 6.84 -23.40 -43.76
C ALA A 166 8.06 -23.03 -44.59
N ASN A 167 8.92 -24.01 -44.90
CA ASN A 167 10.10 -23.76 -45.70
C ASN A 167 9.56 -23.50 -47.10
N LEU A 168 9.11 -22.27 -47.34
CA LEU A 168 8.42 -21.81 -48.55
C LEU A 168 9.43 -21.58 -49.68
N GLY A 169 10.52 -22.36 -49.68
CA GLY A 169 11.58 -22.35 -50.69
C GLY A 169 11.89 -20.96 -51.24
N ASN A 170 12.11 -20.89 -52.55
CA ASN A 170 12.55 -19.70 -53.26
C ASN A 170 11.44 -18.65 -53.48
N TRP A 171 10.54 -18.48 -52.50
CA TRP A 171 9.37 -17.58 -52.48
C TRP A 171 9.72 -16.16 -52.95
N GLU A 172 10.85 -15.64 -52.48
CA GLU A 172 11.28 -14.26 -52.75
C GLU A 172 11.59 -14.06 -54.25
N THR A 173 12.12 -15.09 -54.90
CA THR A 173 12.34 -15.12 -56.35
C THR A 173 11.01 -15.24 -57.10
N ALA A 174 10.07 -16.04 -56.59
CA ALA A 174 8.79 -16.27 -57.26
C ALA A 174 7.87 -15.04 -57.23
N MET A 175 7.82 -14.29 -56.13
CA MET A 175 7.00 -13.09 -55.99
C MET A 175 7.49 -11.93 -56.88
N SER A 176 8.77 -11.96 -57.27
CA SER A 176 9.34 -10.97 -58.18
C SER A 176 8.86 -11.14 -59.63
N ASN A 177 8.19 -12.26 -59.96
CA ASN A 177 7.55 -12.45 -61.26
C ASN A 177 6.21 -11.70 -61.32
N PRO A 178 5.98 -10.80 -62.30
CA PRO A 178 4.71 -10.07 -62.42
C PRO A 178 3.47 -10.95 -62.60
N ASP A 179 3.63 -12.20 -63.04
CA ASP A 179 2.54 -13.18 -63.18
C ASP A 179 2.42 -14.14 -61.97
N PHE A 180 3.01 -13.79 -60.82
CA PHE A 180 3.02 -14.65 -59.64
C PHE A 180 1.63 -14.95 -59.09
N ASN A 181 1.30 -16.24 -58.98
CA ASN A 181 0.08 -16.72 -58.35
C ASN A 181 0.41 -17.52 -57.07
N LEU A 182 0.00 -16.98 -55.92
CA LEU A 182 0.28 -17.56 -54.61
C LEU A 182 -0.33 -18.96 -54.44
N THR A 183 -1.53 -19.20 -54.98
CA THR A 183 -2.23 -20.49 -54.85
C THR A 183 -1.47 -21.60 -55.58
N GLN A 184 -0.97 -21.32 -56.79
CA GLN A 184 -0.18 -22.30 -57.56
C GLN A 184 1.20 -22.54 -56.95
N PHE A 185 1.83 -21.49 -56.42
CA PHE A 185 3.13 -21.60 -55.75
C PHE A 185 3.06 -22.52 -54.53
N LEU A 186 2.01 -22.40 -53.72
CA LEU A 186 1.81 -23.25 -52.55
C LEU A 186 1.45 -24.70 -52.93
N GLN A 187 0.71 -24.91 -54.03
CA GLN A 187 0.45 -26.26 -54.56
C GLN A 187 1.75 -26.98 -54.98
N GLN A 188 2.65 -26.31 -55.69
CA GLN A 188 3.94 -26.91 -56.09
C GLN A 188 4.87 -27.25 -54.91
N GLN A 189 4.77 -26.51 -53.80
CA GLN A 189 5.55 -26.79 -52.59
C GLN A 189 4.95 -27.96 -51.78
N GLY A 190 3.63 -28.16 -51.86
CA GLY A 190 2.93 -29.26 -51.19
C GLY A 190 3.03 -30.62 -51.89
N GLU A 191 3.31 -30.67 -53.20
CA GLU A 191 3.45 -31.92 -53.97
C GLU A 191 4.86 -32.56 -53.87
N ASN A 192 5.86 -31.84 -53.36
CA ASN A 192 7.24 -32.32 -53.23
C ASN A 192 7.58 -32.87 -51.83
N ASN A 193 6.57 -33.24 -51.03
CA ASN A 193 6.75 -33.83 -49.70
C ASN A 193 6.02 -35.17 -49.57
#